data_AF-A0A9P3PP41-F1
#
_entry.id   AF-A0A9P3PP41-F1
#
_cell.length_a   1.000
_cell.length_b   1.000
_cell.length_c   1.000
_cell.angle_alpha   90.00
_cell.angle_beta   90.00
_cell.angle_gamma   90.00
#
_symmetry.space_group_name_H-M   'P 1'
#
loop_
_entity.id
_entity.type
_entity.pdbx_description
1 polymer ?
#
loop_
_entity_poly.entity_id
_entity_poly.type
_entity_poly.pdbx_seq_one_letter_code
_entity_poly.pdbx_strand_id
1 'polypeptide(L)'
;MSNSSTELPQGIYEIYEDGPAGLQPLGIKSVNGFPDQVVVLPAGHQAPLWTVRRVATNTFTFSLGDAFVAPTHNYVMPSSTAYGWKVTRQYSGNGPRADMYTIQRSDGSGAWAYLVGGGRRGLVPFTPIGDLEVSFFGGSGLV
;
A
#
# COMPACT_ATOMS: atom_id res chain seq x y z
N MET A 1 23.16 -15.70 10.26
CA MET A 1 22.51 -14.75 9.35
C MET A 1 21.32 -15.46 8.72
N SER A 2 20.15 -15.40 9.37
CA SER A 2 18.92 -16.01 8.86
C SER A 2 18.22 -14.99 7.96
N ASN A 3 18.52 -15.06 6.67
CA ASN A 3 17.71 -14.43 5.63
C ASN A 3 16.40 -15.22 5.49
N SER A 4 15.45 -15.03 6.41
CA SER A 4 14.07 -15.43 6.19
C SER A 4 13.31 -14.22 5.63
N SER A 5 13.56 -13.92 4.35
CA SER A 5 12.65 -13.10 3.55
C SER A 5 11.36 -13.90 3.36
N THR A 6 10.49 -13.92 4.35
CA THR A 6 9.15 -14.47 4.16
C THR A 6 8.37 -13.47 3.30
N GLU A 7 8.27 -13.78 2.02
CA GLU A 7 7.44 -13.08 1.04
C GLU A 7 6.02 -12.89 1.59
N LEU A 8 5.41 -11.73 1.33
CA LEU A 8 4.04 -11.42 1.76
C LEU A 8 3.07 -12.50 1.21
N PRO A 9 2.32 -13.21 2.06
CA PRO A 9 1.29 -14.12 1.55
C PRO A 9 0.22 -13.34 0.77
N GLN A 10 -0.39 -13.97 -0.23
CA GLN A 10 -1.59 -13.41 -0.83
C GLN A 10 -2.79 -13.58 0.12
N GLY A 11 -3.76 -12.67 0.07
CA GLY A 11 -4.88 -12.70 0.99
C GLY A 11 -5.68 -11.39 1.02
N ILE A 12 -6.54 -11.30 2.02
CA ILE A 12 -7.31 -10.09 2.33
C ILE A 12 -6.67 -9.42 3.54
N TYR A 13 -6.37 -8.13 3.41
CA TYR A 13 -5.61 -7.36 4.39
C TYR A 13 -6.25 -6.01 4.69
N GLU A 14 -6.15 -5.59 5.94
CA GLU A 14 -6.14 -4.16 6.24
C GLU A 14 -4.70 -3.66 6.07
N ILE A 15 -4.54 -2.54 5.35
CA ILE A 15 -3.22 -1.95 5.08
C ILE A 15 -3.13 -0.61 5.79
N TYR A 16 -2.05 -0.40 6.55
CA TYR A 16 -1.83 0.83 7.30
C TYR A 16 -0.48 1.44 6.93
N GLU A 17 -0.43 2.78 6.80
CA GLU A 17 0.80 3.54 7.03
C GLU A 17 1.29 3.25 8.45
N ASP A 18 2.60 3.05 8.60
CA ASP A 18 3.27 3.21 9.89
C ASP A 18 4.04 4.53 9.95
N GLY A 19 3.38 5.56 10.48
CA GLY A 19 3.91 6.93 10.53
C GLY A 19 4.08 7.46 11.94
N PRO A 20 4.67 8.65 12.10
CA PRO A 20 4.88 9.28 13.41
C PRO A 20 3.57 9.61 14.16
N ALA A 21 2.44 9.67 13.43
CA ALA A 21 1.11 9.87 14.01
C ALA A 21 0.43 8.55 14.47
N GLY A 22 1.13 7.41 14.35
CA GLY A 22 0.59 6.09 14.61
C GLY A 22 0.13 5.37 13.34
N LEU A 23 -0.57 4.25 13.52
CA LEU A 23 -1.10 3.47 12.40
C LEU A 23 -2.29 4.20 11.77
N GLN A 24 -2.20 4.45 10.46
CA GLN A 24 -3.25 5.13 9.71
C GLN A 24 -3.69 4.26 8.52
N PRO A 25 -4.99 3.97 8.35
CA PRO A 25 -5.41 3.05 7.32
C PRO A 25 -5.27 3.64 5.91
N LEU A 26 -4.90 2.80 4.95
CA LEU A 26 -4.92 3.15 3.54
C LEU A 26 -6.26 2.80 2.93
N GLY A 27 -6.82 3.71 2.14
CA GLY A 27 -8.07 3.52 1.43
C GLY A 27 -8.13 4.31 0.13
N ILE A 28 -9.24 4.18 -0.60
CA ILE A 28 -9.53 5.00 -1.77
C ILE A 28 -10.51 6.11 -1.40
N LYS A 29 -10.21 7.35 -1.77
CA LYS A 29 -11.11 8.50 -1.55
C LYS A 29 -10.84 9.63 -2.54
N SER A 30 -11.88 10.33 -2.94
CA SER A 30 -11.77 11.64 -3.58
C SER A 30 -11.28 12.71 -2.60
N VAL A 31 -10.41 13.60 -3.08
CA VAL A 31 -9.79 14.65 -2.27
C VAL A 31 -9.99 15.97 -2.98
N ASN A 32 -10.66 16.95 -2.36
CA ASN A 32 -10.72 18.33 -2.86
C ASN A 32 -11.06 18.49 -4.36
N GLY A 33 -11.97 17.68 -4.90
CA GLY A 33 -12.36 17.72 -6.31
C GLY A 33 -11.43 16.95 -7.26
N PHE A 34 -10.36 16.33 -6.75
CA PHE A 34 -9.56 15.36 -7.48
C PHE A 34 -10.28 14.00 -7.56
N PRO A 35 -10.04 13.21 -8.63
CA PRO A 35 -10.53 11.85 -8.76
C PRO A 35 -10.16 10.98 -7.56
N ASP A 36 -10.87 9.86 -7.43
CA ASP A 36 -10.55 8.85 -6.42
C ASP A 36 -9.09 8.41 -6.56
N GLN A 37 -8.41 8.34 -5.44
CA GLN A 37 -7.01 7.95 -5.34
C GLN A 37 -6.76 7.21 -4.03
N VAL A 38 -5.67 6.47 -3.96
CA VAL A 38 -5.23 5.87 -2.71
C VAL A 38 -4.72 6.99 -1.80
N VAL A 39 -5.22 7.00 -0.58
CA VAL A 39 -4.93 8.01 0.44
C VAL A 39 -4.66 7.35 1.77
N VAL A 40 -3.95 8.06 2.63
CA VAL A 40 -3.95 7.78 4.06
C VAL A 40 -5.20 8.39 4.68
N LEU A 41 -6.00 7.56 5.32
CA LEU A 41 -7.18 7.95 6.06
C LEU A 41 -6.80 8.44 7.47
N PRO A 42 -7.63 9.28 8.11
CA PRO A 42 -7.39 9.71 9.49
C PRO A 42 -7.29 8.51 10.44
N ALA A 43 -6.45 8.62 11.46
CA ALA A 43 -6.38 7.63 12.54
C ALA A 43 -7.79 7.39 13.14
N GLY A 44 -8.10 6.14 13.45
CA GLY A 44 -9.41 5.72 13.97
C GLY A 44 -10.51 5.55 12.92
N HIS A 45 -10.25 5.83 11.63
CA HIS A 45 -11.15 5.36 10.57
C HIS A 45 -11.10 3.83 10.46
N GLN A 46 -12.22 3.22 10.09
CA GLN A 46 -12.26 1.80 9.76
C GLN A 46 -11.40 1.53 8.53
N ALA A 47 -10.47 0.59 8.63
CA ALA A 47 -9.66 0.17 7.51
C ALA A 47 -10.50 -0.62 6.50
N PRO A 48 -10.39 -0.32 5.19
CA PRO A 48 -11.01 -1.15 4.17
C PRO A 48 -10.20 -2.45 3.98
N LEU A 49 -10.89 -3.48 3.47
CA LEU A 49 -10.29 -4.78 3.19
C LEU A 49 -9.74 -4.85 1.76
N TRP A 50 -8.42 -4.88 1.66
CA TRP A 50 -7.67 -4.98 0.41
C TRP A 50 -7.50 -6.43 0.00
N THR A 51 -7.85 -6.75 -1.25
CA THR A 51 -7.45 -8.00 -1.86
C THR A 51 -6.05 -7.85 -2.43
N VAL A 52 -5.12 -8.68 -1.96
CA VAL A 52 -3.72 -8.71 -2.37
C VAL A 52 -3.44 -10.04 -3.04
N ARG A 53 -3.19 -10.03 -4.35
CA ARG A 53 -2.96 -11.25 -5.15
C ARG A 53 -1.55 -11.25 -5.72
N ARG A 54 -0.82 -12.36 -5.52
CA ARG A 54 0.51 -12.54 -6.07
C ARG A 54 0.42 -12.79 -7.58
N VAL A 55 1.26 -12.11 -8.35
CA VAL A 55 1.38 -12.30 -9.82
C VAL A 55 2.78 -12.72 -10.25
N ALA A 56 3.80 -12.43 -9.44
CA ALA A 56 5.16 -12.93 -9.58
C ALA A 56 5.90 -12.88 -8.23
N THR A 57 7.18 -13.27 -8.20
CA THR A 57 8.01 -13.13 -7.00
C THR A 57 8.05 -11.68 -6.52
N ASN A 58 7.68 -11.48 -5.26
CA ASN A 58 7.54 -10.20 -4.59
C ASN A 58 6.68 -9.19 -5.37
N THR A 59 5.79 -9.65 -6.26
CA THR A 59 4.98 -8.76 -7.10
C THR A 59 3.51 -9.09 -6.94
N PHE A 60 2.73 -8.09 -6.56
CA PHE A 60 1.34 -8.23 -6.15
C PHE A 60 0.45 -7.20 -6.82
N THR A 61 -0.79 -7.58 -7.03
CA THR A 61 -1.88 -6.67 -7.36
C THR A 61 -2.64 -6.34 -6.09
N PHE A 62 -3.20 -5.13 -6.05
CA PHE A 62 -3.96 -4.60 -4.93
C PHE A 62 -5.31 -4.13 -5.45
N SER A 63 -6.39 -4.50 -4.77
CA SER A 63 -7.73 -4.00 -5.11
C SER A 63 -8.60 -3.77 -3.86
N LEU A 64 -9.54 -2.83 -3.99
CA LEU A 64 -10.67 -2.67 -3.08
C LEU A 64 -11.95 -2.96 -3.88
N GLY A 65 -12.66 -4.03 -3.48
CA GLY A 65 -13.70 -4.61 -4.34
C GLY A 65 -13.13 -4.99 -5.70
N ASP A 66 -13.81 -4.57 -6.77
CA ASP A 66 -13.43 -4.86 -8.16
C ASP A 66 -12.43 -3.85 -8.75
N ALA A 67 -12.05 -2.81 -8.01
CA ALA A 67 -11.13 -1.78 -8.49
C ALA A 67 -9.68 -2.09 -8.10
N PHE A 68 -8.84 -2.36 -9.09
CA PHE A 68 -7.39 -2.43 -8.90
C PHE A 68 -6.82 -1.03 -8.63
N VAL A 69 -5.62 -0.96 -8.07
CA VAL A 69 -4.87 0.31 -7.99
C VAL A 69 -3.63 0.28 -8.88
N ALA A 70 -3.47 1.34 -9.66
CA ALA A 70 -2.40 1.48 -10.64
C ALA A 70 -1.75 2.87 -10.55
N PRO A 71 -0.48 3.00 -10.95
CA PRO A 71 0.15 4.31 -11.03
C PRO A 71 -0.42 5.08 -12.21
N THR A 72 -0.92 6.28 -11.93
CA THR A 72 -1.14 7.34 -12.90
C THR A 72 -0.08 8.42 -12.69
N HIS A 73 0.22 9.24 -13.70
CA HIS A 73 1.33 10.22 -13.70
C HIS A 73 1.71 10.78 -12.32
N ASN A 74 0.72 11.29 -11.58
CA ASN A 74 0.96 11.93 -10.29
C ASN A 74 0.41 11.16 -9.08
N TYR A 75 -0.39 10.10 -9.25
CA TYR A 75 -1.13 9.48 -8.14
C TYR A 75 -1.32 7.97 -8.32
N VAL A 76 -1.52 7.27 -7.21
CA VAL A 76 -2.01 5.88 -7.23
C VAL A 76 -3.54 5.95 -7.26
N MET A 77 -4.16 5.47 -8.34
CA MET A 77 -5.60 5.61 -8.57
C MET A 77 -6.29 4.26 -8.82
N PRO A 78 -7.61 4.18 -8.61
CA PRO A 78 -8.43 3.07 -9.09
C PRO A 78 -8.25 2.85 -10.59
N SER A 79 -8.26 1.59 -10.99
CA SER A 79 -8.01 1.13 -12.35
C SER A 79 -8.85 -0.12 -12.62
N SER A 80 -9.36 -0.23 -13.85
CA SER A 80 -9.98 -1.47 -14.35
C SER A 80 -8.93 -2.54 -14.69
N THR A 81 -7.68 -2.16 -14.85
CA THR A 81 -6.57 -3.05 -15.22
C THR A 81 -5.66 -3.26 -14.03
N ALA A 82 -5.33 -4.52 -13.76
CA ALA A 82 -4.41 -4.89 -12.71
C ALA A 82 -2.99 -4.36 -12.99
N TYR A 83 -2.32 -3.86 -11.95
CA TYR A 83 -0.92 -3.45 -12.01
C TYR A 83 -0.10 -4.23 -10.98
N GLY A 84 1.05 -4.75 -11.42
CA GLY A 84 1.99 -5.48 -10.57
C GLY A 84 2.89 -4.53 -9.79
N TRP A 85 2.69 -4.46 -8.48
CA TRP A 85 3.52 -3.71 -7.55
C TRP A 85 4.53 -4.64 -6.89
N LYS A 86 5.80 -4.23 -6.89
CA LYS A 86 6.85 -4.92 -6.15
C LYS A 86 6.72 -4.60 -4.67
N VAL A 87 6.60 -5.62 -3.82
CA VAL A 87 6.47 -5.47 -2.38
C VAL A 87 7.74 -6.00 -1.72
N THR A 88 8.45 -5.12 -1.03
CA THR A 88 9.72 -5.46 -0.38
C THR A 88 9.56 -5.32 1.12
N ARG A 89 9.85 -6.38 1.88
CA ARG A 89 9.91 -6.30 3.34
C ARG A 89 11.15 -5.50 3.74
N GLN A 90 10.96 -4.42 4.50
CA GLN A 90 12.05 -3.56 5.00
C GLN A 90 12.51 -4.01 6.39
N TYR A 91 11.56 -4.34 7.26
CA TYR A 91 11.83 -4.69 8.64
C TYR A 91 11.00 -5.90 9.07
N SER A 92 11.61 -6.76 9.89
CA SER A 92 10.95 -7.82 10.65
C SER A 92 11.33 -7.70 12.13
N GLY A 93 10.36 -7.57 13.01
CA GLY A 93 10.53 -7.48 14.45
C GLY A 93 9.46 -8.25 15.21
N ASN A 94 9.55 -8.22 16.54
CA ASN A 94 8.54 -8.82 17.42
C ASN A 94 7.56 -7.73 17.88
N GLY A 95 6.28 -7.87 17.56
CA GLY A 95 5.23 -6.96 18.02
C GLY A 95 4.09 -6.78 17.00
N PRO A 96 3.08 -5.95 17.29
CA PRO A 96 1.98 -5.69 16.37
C PRO A 96 2.42 -4.97 15.07
N ARG A 97 3.62 -4.39 15.05
CA ARG A 97 4.27 -3.80 13.86
C ARG A 97 5.38 -4.70 13.33
N ALA A 98 5.22 -6.01 13.47
CA ALA A 98 6.27 -6.99 13.25
C ALA A 98 6.85 -6.91 11.84
N ASP A 99 6.04 -6.68 10.81
CA ASP A 99 6.53 -6.68 9.43
C ASP A 99 6.13 -5.40 8.70
N MET A 100 7.15 -4.65 8.26
CA MET A 100 6.98 -3.41 7.49
C MET A 100 7.47 -3.63 6.06
N TYR A 101 6.71 -3.09 5.12
CA TYR A 101 6.93 -3.29 3.69
C TYR A 101 6.91 -1.95 2.95
N THR A 102 7.62 -1.88 1.83
CA THR A 102 7.44 -0.81 0.84
C THR A 102 6.76 -1.38 -0.41
N ILE A 103 5.95 -0.54 -1.06
CA ILE A 103 5.23 -0.88 -2.28
C ILE A 103 5.80 -0.04 -3.42
N GLN A 104 6.45 -0.70 -4.37
CA GLN A 104 7.23 -0.09 -5.44
C GLN A 104 6.68 -0.44 -6.81
N ARG A 105 6.89 0.42 -7.80
CA ARG A 105 6.67 0.04 -9.20
C ARG A 105 7.59 -1.12 -9.55
N SER A 106 7.14 -2.00 -10.44
CA SER A 106 7.89 -3.20 -10.84
C SER A 106 9.26 -2.89 -11.46
N ASP A 107 9.39 -1.72 -12.11
CA ASP A 107 10.63 -1.22 -12.72
C ASP A 107 11.55 -0.47 -11.75
N GLY A 108 11.12 -0.29 -10.49
CA GLY A 108 11.85 0.49 -9.49
C GLY A 108 11.86 2.01 -9.74
N SER A 109 11.09 2.53 -10.71
CA SER A 109 11.09 3.96 -11.04
C SER A 109 10.43 4.84 -9.97
N GLY A 110 9.84 4.23 -8.95
CA GLY A 110 9.09 4.93 -7.92
C GLY A 110 8.42 3.97 -6.94
N ALA A 111 7.95 4.54 -5.84
CA ALA A 111 7.23 3.83 -4.79
C ALA A 111 5.95 4.57 -4.45
N TRP A 112 5.07 3.91 -3.71
CA TRP A 112 4.04 4.60 -2.96
C TRP A 112 4.74 5.56 -2.00
N ALA A 113 4.48 6.84 -2.15
CA ALA A 113 5.07 7.88 -1.32
C ALA A 113 4.04 8.96 -1.00
N TYR A 114 4.32 9.75 0.03
CA TYR A 114 3.47 10.85 0.43
C TYR A 114 3.55 12.03 -0.53
N LEU A 115 2.37 12.56 -0.87
CA LEU A 115 2.22 13.96 -1.25
C LEU A 115 1.31 14.66 -0.25
N VAL A 116 1.86 15.63 0.46
CA VAL A 116 1.11 16.51 1.36
C VAL A 116 0.66 17.72 0.54
N GLY A 117 -0.62 17.75 0.16
CA GLY A 117 -1.24 18.88 -0.53
C GLY A 117 -2.58 19.23 0.13
N GLY A 118 -2.76 20.49 0.55
CA GLY A 118 -4.07 20.99 1.01
C GLY A 118 -4.71 20.23 2.18
N GLY A 119 -3.92 19.69 3.11
CA GLY A 119 -4.42 19.08 4.36
C GLY A 119 -4.81 17.59 4.29
N ARG A 120 -4.63 16.90 3.16
CA ARG A 120 -4.76 15.43 3.06
C ARG A 120 -3.54 14.79 2.40
N ARG A 121 -3.26 13.53 2.76
CA ARG A 121 -2.09 12.76 2.32
C ARG A 121 -2.47 11.81 1.19
N GLY A 122 -2.20 12.22 -0.05
CA GLY A 122 -2.36 11.37 -1.24
C GLY A 122 -1.11 10.51 -1.46
N LEU A 123 -1.28 9.37 -2.12
CA LEU A 123 -0.19 8.49 -2.51
C LEU A 123 0.23 8.74 -3.95
N VAL A 124 1.53 8.97 -4.15
CA VAL A 124 2.14 9.20 -5.46
C VAL A 124 3.08 8.06 -5.81
N PRO A 125 3.23 7.68 -7.09
CA PRO A 125 4.04 6.55 -7.52
C PRO A 125 5.47 6.95 -7.93
N PHE A 126 6.05 7.99 -7.33
CA PHE A 126 7.44 8.43 -7.53
C PHE A 126 8.03 8.83 -6.18
N THR A 127 9.34 9.09 -6.09
CA THR A 127 10.04 9.26 -4.81
C THR A 127 10.34 10.73 -4.46
N PRO A 128 9.37 11.55 -3.97
CA PRO A 128 9.66 12.93 -3.60
C PRO A 128 10.31 13.08 -2.22
N ILE A 129 10.04 12.20 -1.25
CA ILE A 129 10.50 12.35 0.17
C ILE A 129 10.91 10.99 0.81
N GLY A 130 10.84 9.88 0.08
CA GLY A 130 11.11 8.52 0.59
C GLY A 130 9.94 7.57 0.35
N ASP A 131 10.19 6.27 0.52
CA ASP A 131 9.17 5.24 0.33
C ASP A 131 8.21 5.18 1.52
N LEU A 132 6.93 4.96 1.24
CA LEU A 132 5.95 4.67 2.26
C LEU A 132 6.20 3.29 2.87
N GLU A 133 6.37 3.26 4.18
CA GLU A 133 6.35 2.02 4.95
C GLU A 133 4.92 1.66 5.38
N VAL A 134 4.52 0.44 5.06
CA VAL A 134 3.19 -0.08 5.36
C VAL A 134 3.25 -1.38 6.16
N SER A 135 2.23 -1.58 7.00
CA SER A 135 1.97 -2.83 7.69
C SER A 135 0.70 -3.49 7.14
N PHE A 136 0.73 -4.82 7.06
CA PHE A 136 -0.39 -5.64 6.60
C PHE A 136 -0.97 -6.41 7.78
N PHE A 137 -2.25 -6.18 8.09
CA PHE A 137 -2.97 -6.88 9.17
C PHE A 137 -4.03 -7.80 8.58
N GLY A 138 -4.08 -9.04 9.06
CA GLY A 138 -4.90 -10.10 8.48
C GLY A 138 -4.09 -11.05 7.60
N GLY A 139 -4.73 -11.65 6.60
CA GLY A 139 -4.10 -12.63 5.70
C GLY A 139 -4.48 -14.08 6.02
N SER A 140 -5.70 -14.47 5.65
CA SER A 140 -6.08 -15.87 5.48
C SER A 140 -6.97 -16.04 4.25
N GLY A 141 -6.54 -16.90 3.32
CA GLY A 141 -7.34 -17.52 2.25
C GLY A 141 -8.08 -16.60 1.28
N LEU A 142 -7.52 -16.39 0.08
CA LEU A 142 -8.36 -16.27 -1.11
C LEU A 142 -8.74 -17.71 -1.49
N VAL A 143 -9.99 -18.11 -1.22
CA VAL A 143 -10.53 -19.41 -1.68
C VAL A 143 -10.58 -19.41 -3.21
#